data_AF-A0A5P5ZS30-F1
#
_entry.id   AF-A0A5P5ZS30-F1
#
_cell.length_a   1.000
_cell.length_b   1.000
_cell.length_c   1.000
_cell.angle_alpha   90.00
_cell.angle_beta   90.00
_cell.angle_gamma   90.00
#
_symmetry.space_group_name_H-M   'P 1'
#
loop_
_entity.id
_entity.type
_entity.pdbx_description
1 polymer ?
#
loop_
_entity_poly.entity_id
_entity_poly.type
_entity_poly.pdbx_seq_one_letter_code
_entity_poly.pdbx_strand_id
1 'polypeptide(L)'
;MSVKIRLQRHGKKGKPFFHIVVADARAKRDGRFIEKIGTYNPITNPATIELNVDAAVKWLNNGAQPTDTARAILSYKGALYKKHLMGGVAKGAFDEAEAEKRFGAWLETKEKQVSGKTDDLAKSKADAKKAALEAEAKVNQARIDAAAKVEADAKAEAEAKLAEEKAAADAKAAEEKAAEDAKNAEATEETTEKSVVENVAETIGGAAAAVAGAVDSVKETVANVTEKIADAVAPKKEDGEAADEAKA
;
A
#
# COMPACT_ATOMS: atom_id res chain seq x y z
N MET A 1 -14.34 3.83 -52.22
CA MET A 1 -13.68 3.00 -51.19
C MET A 1 -12.55 3.82 -50.60
N SER A 2 -12.51 4.03 -49.28
CA SER A 2 -11.46 4.84 -48.65
C SER A 2 -10.83 4.07 -47.49
N VAL A 3 -9.51 3.95 -47.51
CA VAL A 3 -8.74 3.44 -46.37
C VAL A 3 -8.62 4.54 -45.33
N LYS A 4 -8.87 4.20 -44.06
CA LYS A 4 -8.80 5.13 -42.93
C LYS A 4 -7.79 4.64 -41.90
N ILE A 5 -7.07 5.60 -41.31
CA ILE A 5 -6.28 5.36 -40.09
C ILE A 5 -7.19 5.64 -38.89
N ARG A 6 -7.47 4.60 -38.12
CA ARG A 6 -8.44 4.64 -37.03
C ARG A 6 -7.94 3.94 -35.78
N LEU A 7 -8.57 4.24 -34.66
CA LEU A 7 -8.30 3.59 -33.38
C LEU A 7 -9.24 2.41 -33.19
N GLN A 8 -8.65 1.23 -32.98
CA GLN A 8 -9.36 0.03 -32.58
C GLN A 8 -9.30 -0.10 -31.06
N ARG A 9 -10.45 -0.32 -30.41
CA ARG A 9 -10.50 -0.39 -28.95
C ARG A 9 -10.17 -1.80 -28.49
N HIS A 10 -9.12 -1.89 -27.71
CA HIS A 10 -8.74 -3.04 -26.91
C HIS A 10 -8.76 -2.69 -25.42
N GLY A 11 -8.45 -3.68 -24.58
CA GLY A 11 -8.45 -3.52 -23.13
C GLY A 11 -9.81 -3.76 -22.48
N LYS A 12 -9.84 -3.59 -21.16
CA LYS A 12 -10.98 -3.94 -20.31
C LYS A 12 -11.91 -2.76 -20.06
N LYS A 13 -13.04 -3.01 -19.40
CA LYS A 13 -13.91 -1.95 -18.90
C LYS A 13 -13.12 -1.04 -17.96
N GLY A 14 -13.25 0.29 -18.12
CA GLY A 14 -12.53 1.28 -17.32
C GLY A 14 -11.04 1.46 -17.64
N LYS A 15 -10.41 0.57 -18.41
CA LYS A 15 -9.01 0.70 -18.85
C LYS A 15 -8.91 0.53 -20.37
N PRO A 16 -9.19 1.59 -21.16
CA PRO A 16 -9.10 1.52 -22.61
C PRO A 16 -7.64 1.47 -23.08
N PHE A 17 -7.37 0.62 -24.07
CA PHE A 17 -6.10 0.56 -24.79
C PHE A 17 -6.41 0.58 -26.29
N PHE A 18 -5.69 1.35 -27.09
CA PHE A 18 -6.02 1.49 -28.51
C PHE A 18 -4.90 0.98 -29.40
N HIS A 19 -5.27 0.25 -30.44
CA HIS A 19 -4.37 -0.02 -31.56
C HIS A 19 -4.62 1.02 -32.65
N ILE A 20 -3.54 1.60 -33.18
CA ILE A 20 -3.60 2.48 -34.32
C ILE A 20 -3.49 1.58 -35.55
N VAL A 21 -4.59 1.46 -36.31
CA VAL A 21 -4.73 0.51 -37.40
C VAL A 21 -5.16 1.20 -38.68
N VAL A 22 -4.70 0.64 -39.79
CA VAL A 22 -5.13 1.00 -41.15
C VAL A 22 -6.19 0.00 -41.58
N ALA A 23 -7.39 0.47 -41.92
CA ALA A 23 -8.49 -0.39 -42.32
C ALA A 23 -9.40 0.29 -43.35
N ASP A 24 -10.18 -0.50 -44.10
CA ASP A 24 -11.28 0.05 -44.91
C ASP A 24 -12.29 0.74 -43.98
N ALA A 25 -12.79 1.91 -44.39
CA ALA A 25 -13.83 2.65 -43.70
C ALA A 25 -15.09 1.82 -43.39
N ARG A 26 -15.43 0.81 -44.21
CA ARG A 26 -16.63 -0.04 -44.02
C ARG A 26 -16.44 -1.17 -43.03
N ALA A 27 -15.20 -1.50 -42.67
CA ALA A 27 -14.96 -2.57 -41.70
C ALA A 27 -15.50 -2.16 -40.31
N LYS A 28 -16.03 -3.11 -39.54
CA LYS A 28 -16.41 -2.91 -38.12
C LYS A 28 -15.21 -2.38 -37.30
N ARG A 29 -15.46 -1.58 -36.25
CA ARG A 29 -14.42 -0.90 -35.44
C ARG A 29 -13.29 -1.85 -35.01
N ASP A 30 -13.66 -2.97 -34.41
CA ASP A 30 -12.74 -3.97 -33.89
C ASP A 30 -12.62 -5.22 -34.78
N GLY A 31 -12.85 -5.06 -36.08
CA GLY A 31 -12.76 -6.15 -37.05
C GLY A 31 -11.41 -6.31 -37.71
N ARG A 32 -11.46 -6.85 -38.93
CA ARG A 32 -10.28 -7.02 -39.79
C ARG A 32 -9.68 -5.66 -40.15
N PHE A 33 -8.38 -5.55 -39.93
CA PHE A 33 -7.55 -4.44 -40.40
C PHE A 33 -6.54 -4.93 -41.44
N ILE A 34 -5.92 -3.99 -42.15
CA ILE A 34 -4.88 -4.25 -43.16
C ILE A 34 -3.52 -4.34 -42.46
N GLU A 35 -3.16 -3.28 -41.72
CA GLU A 35 -1.88 -3.18 -41.01
C GLU A 35 -2.04 -2.46 -39.67
N LYS A 36 -1.31 -2.91 -38.65
CA LYS A 36 -1.19 -2.23 -37.35
C LYS A 36 0.06 -1.36 -37.38
N ILE A 37 -0.11 -0.04 -37.29
CA ILE A 37 0.99 0.93 -37.35
C ILE A 37 1.45 1.40 -35.97
N GLY A 38 0.69 1.13 -34.91
CA GLY A 38 1.07 1.55 -33.56
C GLY A 38 0.08 1.19 -32.47
N THR A 39 0.36 1.72 -31.27
CA THR A 39 -0.43 1.59 -30.05
C THR A 39 -0.60 2.95 -29.38
N TYR A 40 -1.69 3.10 -28.64
CA TYR A 40 -2.00 4.29 -27.87
C TYR A 40 -2.62 3.91 -26.53
N ASN A 41 -1.96 4.34 -25.45
CA ASN A 41 -2.44 4.20 -24.09
C ASN A 41 -2.75 5.59 -23.49
N PRO A 42 -4.03 5.96 -23.32
CA PRO A 42 -4.43 7.22 -22.72
C PRO A 42 -4.39 7.23 -21.19
N ILE A 43 -4.19 6.09 -20.53
CA ILE A 43 -4.25 5.97 -19.06
C ILE A 43 -2.97 6.49 -18.42
N THR A 44 -1.84 6.33 -19.10
CA THR A 44 -0.56 6.84 -18.64
C THR A 44 -0.52 8.36 -18.78
N ASN A 45 0.15 9.03 -17.85
CA ASN A 45 0.42 10.47 -17.92
C ASN A 45 1.92 10.70 -17.78
N PRO A 46 2.63 11.11 -18.86
CA PRO A 46 2.12 11.39 -20.21
C PRO A 46 1.59 10.16 -20.96
N ALA A 47 0.68 10.35 -21.92
CA ALA A 47 0.09 9.25 -22.69
C ALA A 47 1.14 8.51 -23.51
N THR A 48 1.22 7.19 -23.36
CA THR A 48 2.18 6.35 -24.07
C THR A 48 1.69 6.09 -25.48
N ILE A 49 2.49 6.49 -26.46
CA ILE A 49 2.21 6.31 -27.89
C ILE A 49 3.43 5.65 -28.52
N GLU A 50 3.22 4.49 -29.13
CA GLU A 50 4.21 3.81 -29.96
C GLU A 50 3.69 3.85 -31.39
N LEU A 51 4.47 4.41 -32.30
CA LEU A 51 4.06 4.59 -33.69
C LEU A 51 5.24 4.28 -34.60
N ASN A 52 5.03 3.41 -35.58
CA ASN A 52 5.92 3.28 -36.72
C ASN A 52 5.65 4.45 -37.68
N VAL A 53 6.54 5.44 -37.64
CA VAL A 53 6.40 6.69 -38.41
C VAL A 53 6.49 6.42 -39.91
N ASP A 54 7.38 5.52 -40.35
CA ASP A 54 7.60 5.24 -41.77
C ASP A 54 6.39 4.54 -42.40
N ALA A 55 5.85 3.53 -41.69
CA ALA A 55 4.61 2.88 -42.11
C ALA A 55 3.44 3.87 -42.17
N ALA A 56 3.32 4.75 -41.17
CA ALA A 56 2.27 5.77 -41.17
C ALA A 56 2.40 6.73 -42.37
N VAL A 57 3.61 7.20 -42.69
CA VAL A 57 3.86 8.08 -43.83
C VAL A 57 3.55 7.39 -45.15
N LYS A 58 3.96 6.13 -45.33
CA LYS A 58 3.62 5.31 -46.50
C LYS A 58 2.11 5.26 -46.73
N TRP A 59 1.33 4.95 -45.70
CA TRP A 59 -0.13 4.89 -45.82
C TRP A 59 -0.77 6.26 -46.08
N LEU A 60 -0.25 7.32 -45.47
CA LEU A 60 -0.72 8.67 -45.72
C LEU A 60 -0.41 9.15 -47.14
N ASN A 61 0.70 8.70 -47.75
CA ASN A 61 1.04 8.97 -49.15
C ASN A 61 0.14 8.19 -50.11
N ASN A 62 -0.24 6.96 -49.74
CA ASN A 62 -1.23 6.15 -50.46
C ASN A 62 -2.67 6.68 -50.32
N GLY A 63 -2.88 7.83 -49.68
CA GLY A 63 -4.19 8.48 -49.57
C GLY A 63 -5.04 8.05 -48.37
N ALA A 64 -4.49 7.30 -47.41
CA ALA A 64 -5.22 6.92 -46.21
C ALA A 64 -5.65 8.17 -45.41
N GLN A 65 -6.93 8.23 -45.03
CA GLN A 65 -7.50 9.37 -44.32
C GLN A 65 -7.50 9.12 -42.80
N PRO A 66 -6.78 9.93 -42.00
CA PRO A 66 -6.80 9.77 -40.55
C PRO A 66 -8.09 10.34 -39.94
N THR A 67 -8.62 9.60 -38.97
CA THR A 67 -9.67 10.10 -38.04
C THR A 67 -9.12 11.19 -37.13
N ASP A 68 -9.98 11.98 -36.49
CA ASP A 68 -9.57 13.18 -35.74
C ASP A 68 -8.55 12.90 -34.61
N THR A 69 -8.86 11.96 -33.71
CA THR A 69 -7.91 11.55 -32.65
C THR A 69 -6.65 10.91 -33.23
N ALA A 70 -6.76 10.10 -34.28
CA ALA A 70 -5.60 9.52 -34.93
C ALA A 70 -4.71 10.60 -35.56
N ARG A 71 -5.29 11.65 -36.15
CA ARG A 71 -4.58 12.81 -36.68
C ARG A 71 -3.82 13.55 -35.59
N ALA A 72 -4.42 13.75 -34.41
CA ALA A 72 -3.75 14.35 -33.27
C ALA A 72 -2.52 13.53 -32.84
N ILE A 73 -2.67 12.19 -32.76
CA ILE A 73 -1.56 11.29 -32.41
C ILE A 73 -0.44 11.32 -33.48
N LEU A 74 -0.81 11.28 -34.76
CA LEU A 74 0.14 11.36 -35.89
C LEU A 74 0.86 12.71 -35.93
N SER A 75 0.18 13.80 -35.59
CA SER A 75 0.78 15.13 -35.46
C SER A 75 1.76 15.18 -34.29
N TYR A 76 1.38 14.61 -33.14
CA TYR A 76 2.18 14.63 -31.93
C TYR A 76 3.48 13.85 -32.07
N LYS A 77 3.45 12.70 -32.76
CA LYS A 77 4.64 11.89 -33.05
C LYS A 77 5.39 12.28 -34.33
N GLY A 78 4.86 13.22 -35.11
CA GLY A 78 5.57 13.81 -36.25
C GLY A 78 5.37 13.12 -37.60
N ALA A 79 4.52 12.11 -37.72
CA ALA A 79 4.25 11.46 -39.00
C ALA A 79 3.67 12.42 -40.05
N LEU A 80 2.81 13.36 -39.64
CA LEU A 80 2.30 14.40 -40.54
C LEU A 80 3.40 15.39 -40.97
N TYR A 81 4.31 15.71 -40.05
CA TYR A 81 5.43 16.60 -40.34
C TYR A 81 6.42 15.94 -41.31
N LYS A 82 6.79 14.67 -41.07
CA LYS A 82 7.61 13.88 -42.00
C LYS A 82 6.98 13.78 -43.39
N LYS A 83 5.66 13.56 -43.48
CA LYS A 83 4.92 13.60 -44.75
C LYS A 83 5.06 14.95 -45.46
N HIS A 84 4.89 16.05 -44.74
CA HIS A 84 5.01 17.38 -45.32
C HIS A 84 6.42 17.64 -45.89
N LEU A 85 7.45 17.24 -45.15
CA LEU A 85 8.84 17.35 -45.58
C LEU A 85 9.11 16.51 -46.84
N MET A 86 8.69 15.25 -46.85
CA MET A 86 8.79 14.38 -48.04
C MET A 86 8.05 14.96 -49.25
N GLY A 87 6.91 15.63 -49.04
CA GLY A 87 6.21 16.36 -50.10
C GLY A 87 7.00 17.54 -50.66
N GLY A 88 7.87 18.16 -49.88
CA GLY A 88 8.83 19.18 -50.34
C GLY A 88 9.98 18.58 -51.14
N VAL A 89 10.53 17.45 -50.70
CA VAL A 89 11.55 16.69 -51.42
C VAL A 89 11.02 16.23 -52.79
N ALA A 90 9.79 15.69 -52.84
CA ALA A 90 9.16 15.27 -54.09
C ALA A 90 8.92 16.43 -55.09
N LYS A 91 8.86 17.67 -54.59
CA LYS A 91 8.75 18.89 -55.41
C LYS A 91 10.11 19.53 -55.73
N GLY A 92 11.21 18.97 -55.24
CA GLY A 92 12.57 19.47 -55.44
C GLY A 92 12.94 20.71 -54.61
N ALA A 93 12.24 20.97 -53.50
CA ALA A 93 12.49 22.16 -52.68
C ALA A 93 13.73 22.05 -51.77
N PHE A 94 14.11 20.82 -51.39
CA PHE A 94 15.28 20.47 -50.58
C PHE A 94 15.59 18.97 -50.75
N ASP A 95 16.77 18.54 -50.32
CA ASP A 95 17.17 17.13 -50.38
C ASP A 95 16.57 16.29 -49.23
N GLU A 96 16.73 14.97 -49.32
CA GLU A 96 16.23 14.04 -48.30
C GLU A 96 16.98 14.17 -46.97
N ALA A 97 18.28 14.48 -47.01
CA ALA A 97 19.12 14.63 -45.82
C ALA A 97 18.72 15.85 -44.97
N GLU A 98 18.42 16.98 -45.59
CA GLU A 98 17.89 18.18 -44.95
C GLU A 98 16.51 17.92 -44.34
N ALA A 99 15.66 17.14 -45.02
CA ALA A 99 14.36 16.75 -44.50
C ALA A 99 14.52 15.96 -43.19
N GLU A 100 15.43 14.98 -43.15
CA GLU A 100 15.72 14.20 -41.95
C GLU A 100 16.32 15.07 -40.84
N LYS A 101 17.21 16.00 -41.18
CA LYS A 101 17.79 16.95 -40.22
C LYS A 101 16.72 17.83 -39.58
N ARG A 102 15.80 18.39 -40.38
CA ARG A 102 14.67 19.20 -39.88
C ARG A 102 13.70 18.37 -39.04
N PHE A 103 13.50 17.11 -39.42
CA PHE A 103 12.68 16.18 -38.65
C PHE A 103 13.32 15.83 -37.29
N GLY A 104 14.62 15.54 -37.28
CA GLY A 104 15.39 15.26 -36.05
C GLY A 104 15.36 16.44 -35.08
N ALA A 105 15.64 17.66 -35.55
CA ALA A 105 15.56 18.86 -34.72
C ALA A 105 14.16 19.10 -34.10
N TRP A 106 13.11 18.77 -34.86
CA TRP A 106 11.74 18.83 -34.36
C TRP A 106 11.48 17.76 -33.29
N LEU A 107 11.98 16.53 -33.48
CA LEU A 107 11.86 15.46 -32.49
C LEU A 107 12.56 15.83 -31.18
N GLU A 108 13.78 16.35 -31.23
CA GLU A 108 14.50 16.81 -30.04
C GLU A 108 13.73 17.91 -29.29
N THR A 109 13.13 18.84 -30.03
CA THR A 109 12.31 19.90 -29.43
C THR A 109 11.08 19.31 -28.73
N LYS A 110 10.44 18.31 -29.34
CA LYS A 110 9.31 17.61 -28.74
C LYS A 110 9.69 16.78 -27.53
N GLU A 111 10.81 16.07 -27.60
CA GLU A 111 11.33 15.29 -26.49
C GLU A 111 11.64 16.17 -25.28
N LYS A 112 12.26 17.32 -25.48
CA LYS A 112 12.48 18.33 -24.43
C LYS A 112 11.17 18.84 -23.80
N GLN A 113 10.13 19.05 -24.61
CA GLN A 113 8.80 19.44 -24.09
C GLN A 113 8.15 18.32 -23.27
N VAL A 114 8.39 17.06 -23.63
CA VAL A 114 7.88 15.90 -22.89
C VAL A 114 8.65 15.71 -21.59
N SER A 115 9.98 15.79 -21.62
CA SER A 115 10.83 15.66 -20.43
C SER A 115 10.52 16.74 -19.40
N GLY A 116 10.34 18.00 -19.84
CA GLY A 116 9.93 19.08 -18.93
C GLY A 116 8.60 18.76 -18.21
N LYS A 117 7.60 18.25 -18.93
CA LYS A 117 6.31 17.85 -18.34
C LYS A 117 6.43 16.67 -17.40
N THR A 118 7.28 15.69 -17.69
CA THR A 118 7.49 14.54 -16.80
C THR A 118 8.16 14.98 -15.50
N ASP A 119 9.12 15.90 -15.58
CA ASP A 119 9.84 16.42 -14.42
C ASP A 119 8.91 17.26 -13.53
N ASP A 120 8.07 18.11 -14.12
CA ASP A 120 7.08 18.91 -13.38
C ASP A 120 6.03 18.01 -12.70
N LEU A 121 5.59 16.96 -13.38
CA LEU A 121 4.66 15.97 -12.82
C LEU A 121 5.32 15.17 -11.70
N ALA A 122 6.60 14.82 -11.83
CA ALA A 122 7.36 14.15 -10.78
C ALA A 122 7.52 15.02 -9.53
N LYS A 123 7.86 16.31 -9.70
CA LYS A 123 7.93 17.29 -8.60
C LYS A 123 6.59 17.44 -7.90
N SER A 124 5.51 17.67 -8.66
CA SER A 124 4.16 17.80 -8.09
C SER A 124 3.73 16.57 -7.30
N LYS A 125 4.03 15.36 -7.80
CA LYS A 125 3.77 14.11 -7.06
C LYS A 125 4.62 13.98 -5.80
N ALA A 126 5.89 14.39 -5.84
CA ALA A 126 6.77 14.37 -4.68
C ALA A 126 6.28 15.33 -3.60
N ASP A 127 5.90 16.55 -3.98
CA ASP A 127 5.35 17.56 -3.08
C ASP A 127 4.02 17.11 -2.46
N ALA A 128 3.12 16.55 -3.27
CA ALA A 128 1.85 15.99 -2.78
C ALA A 128 2.07 14.81 -1.82
N LYS A 129 3.03 13.92 -2.10
CA LYS A 129 3.38 12.81 -1.22
C LYS A 129 4.00 13.30 0.09
N LYS A 130 4.88 14.31 0.03
CA LYS A 130 5.48 14.93 1.21
C LYS A 130 4.41 15.58 2.09
N ALA A 131 3.50 16.36 1.49
CA ALA A 131 2.40 16.98 2.21
C ALA A 131 1.46 15.94 2.85
N ALA A 132 1.18 14.83 2.16
CA ALA A 132 0.37 13.74 2.70
C ALA A 132 1.06 13.05 3.89
N LEU A 133 2.38 12.79 3.80
CA LEU A 133 3.17 12.20 4.88
C LEU A 133 3.21 13.15 6.10
N GLU A 134 3.46 14.44 5.88
CA GLU A 134 3.46 15.43 6.96
C GLU A 134 2.09 15.56 7.63
N ALA A 135 0.99 15.47 6.87
CA ALA A 135 -0.35 15.45 7.41
C ALA A 135 -0.61 14.18 8.24
N GLU A 136 -0.22 13.01 7.74
CA GLU A 136 -0.36 11.73 8.46
C GLU A 136 0.48 11.71 9.75
N ALA A 137 1.72 12.21 9.70
CA ALA A 137 2.61 12.31 10.86
C ALA A 137 2.01 13.21 11.96
N LYS A 138 1.41 14.35 11.59
CA LYS A 138 0.72 15.24 12.54
C LYS A 138 -0.49 14.57 13.18
N VAL A 139 -1.29 13.85 12.39
CA VAL A 139 -2.47 13.10 12.91
C VAL A 139 -2.02 11.98 13.84
N ASN A 140 -0.97 11.25 13.49
CA ASN A 140 -0.42 10.19 14.33
C ASN A 140 0.17 10.74 15.63
N GLN A 141 0.93 11.84 15.57
CA GLN A 141 1.46 12.49 16.78
C GLN A 141 0.33 12.99 17.68
N ALA A 142 -0.68 13.65 17.12
CA ALA A 142 -1.85 14.10 17.89
C ALA A 142 -2.61 12.94 18.56
N ARG A 143 -2.70 11.76 17.90
CA ARG A 143 -3.29 10.56 18.48
C ARG A 143 -2.43 9.98 19.62
N ILE A 144 -1.11 10.00 19.48
CA ILE A 144 -0.18 9.57 20.54
C ILE A 144 -0.29 10.51 21.75
N ASP A 145 -0.27 11.83 21.52
CA ASP A 145 -0.37 12.82 22.57
C ASP A 145 -1.73 12.75 23.29
N ALA A 146 -2.82 12.51 22.55
CA ALA A 146 -4.15 12.29 23.12
C ALA A 146 -4.21 10.99 23.95
N ALA A 147 -3.62 9.89 23.47
CA ALA A 147 -3.55 8.65 24.23
C ALA A 147 -2.72 8.80 25.51
N ALA A 148 -1.56 9.47 25.44
CA ALA A 148 -0.72 9.77 26.59
C ALA A 148 -1.45 10.66 27.62
N LYS A 149 -2.25 11.63 27.15
CA LYS A 149 -3.10 12.45 28.02
C LYS A 149 -4.19 11.62 28.71
N VAL A 150 -4.89 10.75 27.99
CA VAL A 150 -5.91 9.86 28.57
C VAL A 150 -5.30 8.90 29.59
N GLU A 151 -4.11 8.36 29.32
CA GLU A 151 -3.39 7.53 30.29
C GLU A 151 -2.93 8.31 31.53
N ALA A 152 -2.50 9.56 31.36
CA ALA A 152 -2.13 10.43 32.48
C ALA A 152 -3.34 10.83 33.32
N ASP A 153 -4.46 11.20 32.68
CA ASP A 153 -5.72 11.53 33.33
C ASP A 153 -6.29 10.31 34.08
N ALA A 154 -6.23 9.11 33.49
CA ALA A 154 -6.65 7.86 34.13
C ALA A 154 -5.76 7.45 35.31
N LYS A 155 -4.44 7.66 35.22
CA LYS A 155 -3.51 7.42 36.34
C LYS A 155 -3.74 8.42 37.47
N ALA A 156 -3.95 9.69 37.16
CA ALA A 156 -4.25 10.72 38.17
C ALA A 156 -5.59 10.46 38.87
N GLU A 157 -6.62 10.01 38.14
CA GLU A 157 -7.91 9.64 38.73
C GLU A 157 -7.80 8.36 39.58
N ALA A 158 -7.01 7.36 39.16
CA ALA A 158 -6.73 6.17 39.96
C ALA A 158 -5.96 6.49 41.24
N GLU A 159 -4.95 7.37 41.18
CA GLU A 159 -4.21 7.84 42.35
C GLU A 159 -5.07 8.69 43.29
N ALA A 160 -5.96 9.53 42.76
CA ALA A 160 -6.92 10.28 43.55
C ALA A 160 -7.93 9.37 44.27
N LYS A 161 -8.44 8.33 43.60
CA LYS A 161 -9.33 7.33 44.22
C LYS A 161 -8.61 6.46 45.26
N LEU A 162 -7.35 6.10 45.03
CA LEU A 162 -6.54 5.37 46.01
C LEU A 162 -6.22 6.23 47.26
N ALA A 163 -6.08 7.54 47.09
CA ALA A 163 -5.90 8.49 48.19
C ALA A 163 -7.19 8.73 48.97
N GLU A 164 -8.34 8.80 48.29
CA GLU A 164 -9.66 8.91 48.91
C GLU A 164 -10.06 7.62 49.66
N GLU A 165 -9.74 6.45 49.11
CA GLU A 165 -9.95 5.15 49.76
C GLU A 165 -9.05 4.95 50.99
N LYS A 166 -7.78 5.42 50.94
CA LYS A 166 -6.92 5.47 52.13
C LYS A 166 -7.42 6.44 53.19
N ALA A 167 -7.92 7.62 52.81
CA ALA A 167 -8.51 8.56 53.76
C ALA A 167 -9.81 8.04 54.40
N ALA A 168 -10.61 7.27 53.67
CA ALA A 168 -11.79 6.59 54.20
C ALA A 168 -11.43 5.40 55.12
N ALA A 169 -10.34 4.68 54.83
CA ALA A 169 -9.81 3.63 55.70
C ALA A 169 -9.24 4.17 57.02
N ASP A 170 -8.51 5.30 56.99
CA ASP A 170 -8.04 6.00 58.19
C ASP A 170 -9.20 6.56 59.04
N ALA A 171 -10.31 6.99 58.42
CA ALA A 171 -11.52 7.40 59.14
C ALA A 171 -12.26 6.21 59.79
N LYS A 172 -12.24 5.03 59.16
CA LYS A 172 -12.85 3.80 59.72
C LYS A 172 -12.01 3.15 60.83
N ALA A 173 -10.67 3.26 60.76
CA ALA A 173 -9.79 2.82 61.84
C ALA A 173 -9.90 3.69 63.11
N ALA A 174 -10.34 4.94 62.98
CA ALA A 174 -10.69 5.80 64.12
C ALA A 174 -12.04 5.44 64.76
N GLU A 175 -12.96 4.83 64.02
CA GLU A 175 -14.26 4.36 64.53
C GLU A 175 -14.18 2.94 65.13
N GLU A 176 -13.29 2.07 64.63
CA GLU A 176 -13.07 0.72 65.18
C GLU A 176 -12.24 0.74 66.49
N LYS A 177 -11.39 1.77 66.70
CA LYS A 177 -10.75 2.01 68.02
C LYS A 177 -11.70 2.54 69.10
N ALA A 178 -12.94 2.87 68.78
CA ALA A 178 -13.97 3.23 69.77
C ALA A 178 -14.91 2.06 70.12
N ALA A 179 -14.84 0.93 69.41
CA ALA A 179 -15.64 -0.26 69.67
C ALA A 179 -14.86 -1.39 70.38
N GLU A 180 -13.53 -1.33 70.38
CA GLU A 180 -12.64 -2.28 71.09
C GLU A 180 -12.20 -1.77 72.48
N ASP A 181 -13.05 -1.00 73.19
CA ASP A 181 -12.83 -0.62 74.60
C ASP A 181 -14.03 -0.98 75.52
N ALA A 182 -14.92 -1.89 75.07
CA ALA A 182 -16.16 -2.20 75.80
C ALA A 182 -16.47 -3.69 76.08
N LYS A 183 -15.57 -4.63 75.77
CA LYS A 183 -15.66 -6.06 76.17
C LYS A 183 -14.30 -6.70 75.83
N ASN A 184 -13.37 -6.89 76.74
CA ASN A 184 -13.46 -7.89 77.80
C ASN A 184 -12.32 -7.62 78.81
N ALA A 185 -12.65 -6.99 79.92
CA ALA A 185 -11.82 -6.97 81.12
C ALA A 185 -12.31 -8.08 82.07
N GLU A 186 -11.35 -8.70 82.76
CA GLU A 186 -11.51 -9.65 83.88
C GLU A 186 -11.85 -11.11 83.49
N ALA A 187 -11.04 -12.15 83.76
CA ALA A 187 -10.06 -12.32 84.82
C ALA A 187 -8.89 -13.27 84.44
N THR A 188 -7.69 -12.73 84.64
CA THR A 188 -6.37 -13.29 85.03
C THR A 188 -6.52 -14.17 86.30
N GLU A 189 -5.73 -15.19 86.69
CA GLU A 189 -4.29 -15.56 86.74
C GLU A 189 -4.22 -17.12 86.86
N GLU A 190 -3.15 -17.91 86.66
CA GLU A 190 -1.72 -17.81 87.00
C GLU A 190 -1.02 -19.04 86.34
N THR A 191 -0.13 -18.92 85.34
CA THR A 191 1.35 -18.75 85.34
C THR A 191 2.20 -19.90 85.92
N THR A 192 3.00 -20.56 85.06
CA THR A 192 4.48 -20.83 85.15
C THR A 192 4.86 -22.02 84.25
N GLU A 193 5.41 -21.80 83.04
CA GLU A 193 6.83 -21.59 82.65
C GLU A 193 7.68 -22.86 82.41
N LYS A 194 8.20 -22.94 81.17
CA LYS A 194 9.46 -23.56 80.68
C LYS A 194 9.58 -25.09 80.56
N SER A 195 9.67 -25.59 79.32
CA SER A 195 10.97 -25.79 78.64
C SER A 195 10.82 -26.25 77.19
N VAL A 196 11.81 -25.87 76.39
CA VAL A 196 11.93 -25.95 74.93
C VAL A 196 12.71 -27.23 74.53
N VAL A 197 12.65 -27.57 73.22
CA VAL A 197 13.51 -28.49 72.43
C VAL A 197 13.08 -29.98 72.57
N GLU A 198 12.72 -30.77 71.54
CA GLU A 198 13.34 -30.98 70.23
C GLU A 198 12.41 -31.79 69.27
N ASN A 199 12.15 -31.24 68.09
CA ASN A 199 12.04 -31.82 66.74
C ASN A 199 11.22 -33.08 66.35
N VAL A 200 10.33 -32.80 65.37
CA VAL A 200 10.26 -33.38 64.01
C VAL A 200 9.74 -34.81 63.85
N ALA A 201 8.46 -34.93 63.46
CA ALA A 201 8.02 -35.61 62.23
C ALA A 201 6.51 -35.40 61.99
N GLU A 202 6.16 -35.10 60.74
CA GLU A 202 4.83 -35.22 60.11
C GLU A 202 3.68 -34.29 60.55
N THR A 203 3.56 -33.10 59.91
CA THR A 203 2.29 -32.71 59.24
C THR A 203 2.53 -31.58 58.20
N ILE A 204 3.12 -31.90 57.05
CA ILE A 204 2.98 -31.07 55.83
C ILE A 204 2.65 -32.01 54.67
N GLY A 205 1.35 -32.28 54.52
CA GLY A 205 0.78 -33.04 53.41
C GLY A 205 -0.54 -32.40 53.01
N GLY A 206 -0.48 -31.33 52.23
CA GLY A 206 -1.70 -30.64 51.78
C GLY A 206 -1.51 -29.48 50.82
N ALA A 207 -0.36 -28.80 50.83
CA ALA A 207 -0.18 -27.57 50.03
C ALA A 207 0.62 -27.74 48.71
N ALA A 208 1.17 -28.92 48.41
CA ALA A 208 2.03 -29.12 47.23
C ALA A 208 1.30 -29.68 45.98
N ALA A 209 0.09 -30.22 46.12
CA ALA A 209 -0.62 -30.84 44.99
C ALA A 209 -1.46 -29.85 44.15
N ALA A 210 -1.93 -28.73 44.75
CA ALA A 210 -2.76 -27.75 44.06
C ALA A 210 -1.95 -26.78 43.17
N VAL A 211 -0.70 -26.49 43.55
CA VAL A 211 0.17 -25.56 42.81
C VAL A 211 0.80 -26.23 41.58
N ALA A 212 1.04 -27.54 41.61
CA ALA A 212 1.55 -28.29 40.45
C ALA A 212 0.51 -28.37 39.32
N GLY A 213 -0.76 -28.67 39.65
CA GLY A 213 -1.83 -28.80 38.64
C GLY A 213 -2.16 -27.50 37.89
N ALA A 214 -2.02 -26.34 38.55
CA ALA A 214 -2.25 -25.05 37.91
C ALA A 214 -1.13 -24.63 36.95
N VAL A 215 0.11 -25.06 37.20
CA VAL A 215 1.26 -24.76 36.34
C VAL A 215 1.25 -25.62 35.07
N ASP A 216 0.78 -26.87 35.16
CA ASP A 216 0.63 -27.73 33.98
C ASP A 216 -0.50 -27.27 33.05
N SER A 217 -1.64 -26.82 33.57
CA SER A 217 -2.73 -26.32 32.70
C SER A 217 -2.36 -25.03 31.97
N VAL A 218 -1.55 -24.16 32.59
CA VAL A 218 -1.06 -22.92 31.96
C VAL A 218 -0.03 -23.24 30.87
N LYS A 219 0.86 -24.22 31.08
CA LYS A 219 1.81 -24.67 30.04
C LYS A 219 1.10 -25.27 28.83
N GLU A 220 0.07 -26.07 29.06
CA GLU A 220 -0.72 -26.68 27.98
C GLU A 220 -1.50 -25.63 27.18
N THR A 221 -2.04 -24.61 27.86
CA THR A 221 -2.74 -23.49 27.20
C THR A 221 -1.79 -22.63 26.37
N VAL A 222 -0.58 -22.37 26.86
CA VAL A 222 0.46 -21.60 26.13
C VAL A 222 0.95 -22.38 24.92
N ALA A 223 1.17 -23.70 25.04
CA ALA A 223 1.57 -24.56 23.92
C ALA A 223 0.53 -24.55 22.78
N ASN A 224 -0.75 -24.68 23.13
CA ASN A 224 -1.85 -24.68 22.16
C ASN A 224 -2.00 -23.33 21.44
N VAL A 225 -1.73 -22.22 22.13
CA VAL A 225 -1.73 -20.88 21.52
C VAL A 225 -0.53 -20.69 20.59
N THR A 226 0.66 -21.17 20.97
CA THR A 226 1.85 -21.08 20.10
C THR A 226 1.73 -21.90 18.81
N GLU A 227 1.10 -23.08 18.88
CA GLU A 227 0.89 -23.93 17.71
C GLU A 227 -0.16 -23.33 16.75
N LYS A 228 -1.23 -22.74 17.31
CA LYS A 228 -2.26 -22.03 16.54
C LYS A 228 -1.75 -20.75 15.85
N ILE A 229 -0.73 -20.11 16.42
CA ILE A 229 -0.03 -18.96 15.80
C ILE A 229 0.90 -19.43 14.68
N ALA A 230 1.54 -20.59 14.81
CA ALA A 230 2.40 -21.16 13.77
C ALA A 230 1.60 -21.60 12.51
N ASP A 231 0.42 -22.19 12.69
CA ASP A 231 -0.47 -22.58 11.59
C ASP A 231 -1.07 -21.38 10.83
N ALA A 232 -1.25 -20.23 11.51
CA ALA A 232 -1.76 -19.01 10.90
C ALA A 232 -0.72 -18.24 10.03
N VAL A 233 0.57 -18.61 10.12
CA VAL A 233 1.70 -17.93 9.44
C VAL A 233 2.32 -18.78 8.32
N ALA A 234 1.85 -20.00 8.09
CA ALA A 234 2.34 -20.85 7.01
C ALA A 234 1.82 -20.38 5.61
N PRO A 235 2.69 -20.13 4.61
CA PRO A 235 2.26 -19.75 3.27
C PRO A 235 1.65 -20.94 2.50
N LYS A 236 0.44 -20.75 1.97
CA LYS A 236 -0.21 -21.65 1.00
C LYS A 236 0.74 -21.98 -0.16
N LYS A 237 1.11 -23.25 -0.34
CA LYS A 237 1.62 -23.76 -1.61
C LYS A 237 0.44 -23.98 -2.55
N GLU A 238 0.32 -23.13 -3.56
CA GLU A 238 -0.48 -23.38 -4.76
C GLU A 238 0.27 -24.34 -5.69
N ASP A 239 -0.54 -25.11 -6.42
CA ASP A 239 -0.21 -26.16 -7.37
C ASP A 239 0.46 -25.69 -8.68
N GLY A 240 1.19 -26.62 -9.32
CA GLY A 240 1.63 -26.60 -10.73
C GLY A 240 2.96 -25.87 -10.98
N GLU A 241 3.76 -26.15 -12.02
CA GLU A 241 3.77 -27.10 -13.12
C GLU A 241 5.11 -26.83 -13.88
N ALA A 242 5.72 -27.90 -14.42
CA ALA A 242 6.73 -27.95 -15.50
C ALA A 242 8.16 -27.36 -15.36
N ALA A 243 9.15 -28.25 -15.56
CA ALA A 243 10.28 -28.17 -16.52
C ALA A 243 11.34 -29.21 -16.08
N ASP A 244 11.41 -30.41 -16.66
CA ASP A 244 12.08 -30.74 -17.93
C ASP A 244 13.35 -29.92 -18.21
N GLU A 245 14.50 -30.48 -17.84
CA GLU A 245 15.72 -30.47 -18.64
C GLU A 245 16.68 -31.52 -18.04
N ALA A 246 16.53 -32.77 -18.50
CA ALA A 246 17.47 -33.84 -18.23
C ALA A 246 18.52 -33.91 -19.34
N LYS A 247 19.77 -33.72 -18.93
CA LYS A 247 21.00 -33.92 -19.69
C LYS A 247 21.46 -35.37 -19.44
N ALA A 248 21.19 -36.28 -20.38
CA ALA A 248 21.91 -37.54 -20.62
C ALA A 248 21.35 -38.21 -21.88
#